data_AF-A0A7V1ZIE2-F1
#
_entry.id   AF-A0A7V1ZIE2-F1
#
_cell.length_a   1.000
_cell.length_b   1.000
_cell.length_c   1.000
_cell.angle_alpha   90.00
_cell.angle_beta   90.00
_cell.angle_gamma   90.00
#
_symmetry.space_group_name_H-M   'P 1'
#
loop_
_entity.id
_entity.type
_entity.pdbx_description
1 polymer ?
#
loop_
_entity_poly.entity_id
_entity_poly.type
_entity_poly.pdbx_seq_one_letter_code
_entity_poly.pdbx_strand_id
1 'polypeptide(L)'
;MRRIEPTYPDLLPFTHQLGHVPVGPGGLALDLVGMRLLREATSPQVGDAHVPRRPLRLLVYASVLKNRRRAVEKLLAVGCGLLVVADEPLEPGDLPSLLAPEQVTLINLWLSPFWGNMPTVPLSSFREEGFATGTLIALTPQLPVQESMNAALLAARESGAQFVVLAPLSLTGEDKHLAYEAAFGEDGNDVFEDLLFHSDPVDVAKTLEVHGSSMAYELGLREGLPGPSTALCKASCFAAACSLLLWARRLDLLDGVASQGWRLRRAAQALLVSGRDPFELMEEDNLRLVPGFDGWVEAFARSLWSREGEPFASLWLRWLETAR
;
A
#
# COMPACT_ATOMS: atom_id res chain seq x y z
N MET A 1 18.68 0.01 10.33
CA MET A 1 17.64 0.24 9.30
C MET A 1 18.27 0.05 7.94
N ARG A 2 17.51 -0.43 6.96
CA ARG A 2 17.99 -0.66 5.60
C ARG A 2 17.23 0.25 4.64
N ARG A 3 17.94 0.92 3.73
CA ARG A 3 17.31 1.61 2.60
C ARG A 3 16.73 0.56 1.64
N ILE A 4 15.49 0.76 1.21
CA ILE A 4 14.75 -0.15 0.34
C ILE A 4 14.26 0.60 -0.90
N GLU A 5 14.05 -0.16 -1.97
CA GLU A 5 13.43 0.29 -3.22
C GLU A 5 12.24 -0.64 -3.46
N PRO A 6 11.01 -0.20 -3.16
CA PRO A 6 9.82 -1.02 -3.35
C PRO A 6 9.60 -1.34 -4.84
N THR A 7 9.14 -2.56 -5.15
CA THR A 7 8.74 -2.99 -6.50
C THR A 7 7.64 -2.09 -7.05
N TYR A 8 6.69 -1.69 -6.20
CA TYR A 8 5.63 -0.75 -6.52
C TYR A 8 5.76 0.50 -5.64
N PRO A 9 6.72 1.40 -5.96
CA PRO A 9 6.99 2.59 -5.16
C PRO A 9 5.78 3.53 -5.10
N ASP A 10 4.87 3.40 -6.06
CA ASP A 10 3.66 4.20 -6.14
C ASP A 10 2.60 3.81 -5.10
N LEU A 11 2.60 2.55 -4.64
CA LEU A 11 1.63 2.04 -3.64
C LEU A 11 2.14 2.21 -2.21
N LEU A 12 3.45 2.09 -2.03
CA LEU A 12 4.13 2.13 -0.74
C LEU A 12 5.38 3.01 -0.84
N PRO A 13 5.25 4.37 -0.85
CA PRO A 13 6.38 5.29 -1.05
C PRO A 13 7.27 5.43 0.20
N PHE A 14 7.73 4.30 0.72
CA PHE A 14 8.67 4.17 1.83
C PHE A 14 10.07 3.91 1.30
N THR A 15 11.06 4.47 1.98
CA THR A 15 12.46 4.37 1.56
C THR A 15 13.30 3.53 2.49
N HIS A 16 12.75 3.14 3.65
CA HIS A 16 13.49 2.42 4.68
C HIS A 16 12.63 1.35 5.35
N GLN A 17 13.29 0.24 5.71
CA GLN A 17 12.72 -0.83 6.51
C GLN A 17 13.50 -0.99 7.82
N LEU A 18 12.76 -1.20 8.91
CA LEU A 18 13.31 -1.60 10.20
C LEU A 18 13.13 -3.11 10.37
N GLY A 19 14.24 -3.83 10.52
CA GLY A 19 14.23 -5.30 10.63
C GLY A 19 14.15 -6.01 9.29
N HIS A 20 13.96 -7.33 9.35
CA HIS A 20 13.73 -8.19 8.19
C HIS A 20 12.22 -8.47 8.05
N VAL A 21 11.82 -9.10 6.93
CA VAL A 21 10.47 -9.63 6.78
C VAL A 21 10.37 -10.90 7.64
N PRO A 22 9.53 -10.91 8.69
CA PRO A 22 9.37 -12.06 9.56
C PRO A 22 8.59 -13.16 8.83
N VAL A 23 9.03 -14.40 8.98
CA VAL A 23 8.27 -15.58 8.50
C VAL A 23 7.40 -16.06 9.64
N GLY A 24 6.08 -15.94 9.46
CA GLY A 24 5.10 -16.27 10.49
C GLY A 24 4.94 -17.78 10.70
N PRO A 25 4.16 -18.18 11.73
CA PRO A 25 3.73 -19.57 11.89
C PRO A 25 3.06 -20.08 10.60
N GLY A 26 3.51 -21.22 10.07
CA GLY A 26 3.06 -21.74 8.77
C GLY A 26 3.98 -21.45 7.58
N GLY A 27 5.12 -20.78 7.81
CA GLY A 27 6.20 -20.69 6.84
C GLY A 27 5.96 -19.70 5.70
N LEU A 28 4.88 -18.90 5.76
CA LEU A 28 4.50 -17.91 4.76
C LEU A 28 4.69 -16.49 5.30
N ALA A 29 5.17 -15.61 4.43
CA ALA A 29 5.15 -14.17 4.67
C ALA A 29 4.95 -13.39 3.37
N LEU A 30 4.59 -12.11 3.51
CA LEU A 30 4.48 -11.17 2.40
C LEU A 30 5.57 -10.11 2.55
N ASP A 31 6.46 -10.09 1.58
CA ASP A 31 7.46 -9.04 1.41
C ASP A 31 6.80 -7.86 0.72
N LEU A 32 6.44 -6.82 1.47
CA LEU A 32 5.79 -5.61 0.94
C LEU A 32 6.74 -4.75 0.09
N VAL A 33 8.06 -4.95 0.24
CA VAL A 33 9.04 -4.26 -0.60
C VAL A 33 9.06 -4.92 -1.96
N GLY A 34 9.23 -6.24 -1.98
CA GLY A 34 9.21 -7.03 -3.20
C GLY A 34 7.82 -7.21 -3.82
N MET A 35 6.76 -6.97 -3.05
CA MET A 35 5.38 -7.40 -3.32
C MET A 35 5.29 -8.87 -3.75
N ARG A 36 5.90 -9.76 -2.96
CA ARG A 36 6.03 -11.19 -3.27
C ARG A 36 5.79 -12.07 -2.04
N LEU A 37 5.41 -13.32 -2.29
CA LEU A 37 5.32 -14.34 -1.26
C LEU A 37 6.73 -14.82 -0.89
N LEU A 38 6.95 -15.07 0.39
CA LEU A 38 8.15 -15.72 0.91
C LEU A 38 7.75 -17.04 1.58
N ARG A 39 8.39 -18.13 1.18
CA ARG A 39 8.21 -19.48 1.74
C ARG A 39 9.55 -19.96 2.30
N GLU A 40 9.59 -20.21 3.61
CA GLU A 40 10.75 -20.71 4.39
C GLU A 40 12.11 -19.94 4.31
N ALA A 41 12.88 -20.05 5.40
CA ALA A 41 14.31 -19.76 5.61
C ALA A 41 14.92 -18.39 5.24
N THR A 42 15.12 -17.54 6.25
CA THR A 42 16.39 -17.36 6.99
C THR A 42 16.24 -16.13 7.88
N SER A 43 16.65 -16.21 9.14
CA SER A 43 16.77 -15.05 10.03
C SER A 43 18.17 -14.47 9.89
N PRO A 44 18.41 -13.46 9.04
CA PRO A 44 19.71 -12.79 9.04
C PRO A 44 19.94 -12.09 10.38
N GLN A 45 21.19 -12.13 10.86
CA GLN A 45 21.58 -11.47 12.09
C GLN A 45 21.33 -9.96 12.05
N VAL A 46 20.94 -9.45 13.21
CA VAL A 46 20.45 -8.11 13.42
C VAL A 46 21.60 -7.17 13.79
N GLY A 47 21.76 -6.08 13.03
CA GLY A 47 22.49 -4.90 13.48
C GLY A 47 21.59 -3.90 14.23
N ASP A 48 22.19 -3.14 15.14
CA ASP A 48 21.52 -2.06 15.87
C ASP A 48 20.91 -1.00 14.94
N ALA A 49 19.75 -0.48 15.31
CA ALA A 49 19.12 0.59 14.57
C ALA A 49 19.80 1.93 14.91
N HIS A 50 20.64 2.43 14.02
CA HIS A 50 21.18 3.79 14.12
C HIS A 50 20.06 4.83 13.99
N VAL A 51 20.01 5.82 14.88
CA VAL A 51 19.05 6.93 14.81
C VAL A 51 19.44 7.87 13.66
N PRO A 52 18.54 8.14 12.70
CA PRO A 52 18.89 8.92 11.51
C PRO A 52 19.01 10.42 11.84
N ARG A 53 19.82 11.15 11.07
CA ARG A 53 19.98 12.61 11.22
C ARG A 53 18.77 13.41 10.73
N ARG A 54 17.97 12.83 9.83
CA ARG A 54 16.73 13.42 9.32
C ARG A 54 15.59 12.42 9.54
N PRO A 55 14.37 12.88 9.87
CA PRO A 55 13.21 12.01 9.98
C PRO A 55 12.99 11.17 8.73
N LEU A 56 12.68 9.90 8.92
CA LEU A 56 12.41 8.93 7.86
C LEU A 56 10.99 8.38 7.99
N ARG A 57 10.47 7.84 6.89
CA ARG A 57 9.30 6.95 6.92
C ARG A 57 9.76 5.51 6.84
N LEU A 58 9.34 4.71 7.81
CA LEU A 58 9.83 3.36 8.02
C LEU A 58 8.68 2.37 7.86
N LEU A 59 8.93 1.30 7.12
CA LEU A 59 8.15 0.08 7.19
C LEU A 59 8.67 -0.79 8.35
N VAL A 60 7.78 -1.24 9.22
CA VAL A 60 8.10 -2.11 10.35
C VAL A 60 7.02 -3.16 10.53
N TYR A 61 7.41 -4.41 10.73
CA TYR A 61 6.52 -5.51 11.06
C TYR A 61 6.25 -5.53 12.57
N ALA A 62 5.04 -5.88 13.00
CA ALA A 62 4.60 -5.98 14.39
C ALA A 62 5.56 -6.83 15.24
N SER A 63 5.98 -8.00 14.75
CA SER A 63 6.97 -8.85 15.44
C SER A 63 8.32 -8.15 15.65
N VAL A 64 8.76 -7.35 14.68
CA VAL A 64 9.98 -6.53 14.80
C VAL A 64 9.77 -5.38 15.79
N LEU A 65 8.59 -4.74 15.75
CA LEU A 65 8.24 -3.63 16.62
C LEU A 65 8.28 -4.07 18.10
N LYS A 66 7.66 -5.20 18.44
CA LYS A 66 7.67 -5.73 19.82
C LYS A 66 9.08 -6.04 20.30
N ASN A 67 9.89 -6.68 19.45
CA ASN A 67 11.28 -7.01 19.77
C ASN A 67 12.20 -5.78 19.87
N ARG A 68 11.82 -4.65 19.27
CA ARG A 68 12.66 -3.43 19.21
C ARG A 68 11.97 -2.17 19.72
N ARG A 69 11.01 -2.29 20.65
CA ARG A 69 10.18 -1.17 21.14
C ARG A 69 10.99 0.09 21.49
N ARG A 70 12.08 -0.06 22.26
CA ARG A 70 12.97 1.06 22.63
C ARG A 70 13.64 1.76 21.44
N ALA A 71 13.99 1.01 20.39
CA ALA A 71 14.57 1.59 19.19
C ALA A 71 13.50 2.36 18.39
N VAL A 72 12.29 1.81 18.31
CA VAL A 72 11.14 2.47 17.67
C VAL A 72 10.78 3.77 18.39
N GLU A 73 10.74 3.76 19.74
CA GLU A 73 10.54 4.96 20.57
C GLU A 73 11.55 6.06 20.24
N LYS A 74 12.84 5.73 20.13
CA LYS A 74 13.88 6.70 19.75
C LYS A 74 13.68 7.27 18.35
N LEU A 75 13.19 6.46 17.40
CA LEU A 75 12.93 6.90 16.03
C LEU A 75 11.73 7.85 15.97
N LEU A 76 10.66 7.54 16.71
CA LEU A 76 9.50 8.41 16.84
C LEU A 76 9.85 9.73 17.53
N ALA A 77 10.70 9.69 18.56
CA ALA A 77 11.16 10.88 19.28
C ALA A 77 11.95 11.86 18.42
N VAL A 78 12.64 11.39 17.37
CA VAL A 78 13.29 12.27 16.38
C VAL A 78 12.37 12.65 15.21
N GLY A 79 11.08 12.30 15.29
CA GLY A 79 10.06 12.71 14.32
C GLY A 79 9.86 11.77 13.13
N CYS A 80 10.37 10.53 13.16
CA CYS A 80 10.11 9.55 12.11
C CYS A 80 8.63 9.14 12.05
N GLY A 81 8.19 8.66 10.89
CA GLY A 81 6.88 8.07 10.68
C GLY A 81 6.97 6.56 10.48
N LEU A 82 5.98 5.81 10.93
CA LEU A 82 5.94 4.34 10.89
C LEU A 82 4.70 3.83 10.17
N LEU A 83 4.92 2.98 9.16
CA LEU A 83 3.93 2.04 8.69
C LEU A 83 4.15 0.71 9.42
N VAL A 84 3.23 0.36 10.30
CA VAL A 84 3.23 -0.89 11.05
C VAL A 84 2.43 -1.92 10.26
N VAL A 85 3.06 -3.05 9.95
CA VAL A 85 2.44 -4.20 9.28
C VAL A 85 2.05 -5.22 10.34
N ALA A 86 0.78 -5.59 10.41
CA ALA A 86 0.29 -6.59 11.35
C ALA A 86 0.57 -8.02 10.85
N ASP A 87 1.80 -8.50 11.02
CA ASP A 87 2.24 -9.88 10.74
C ASP A 87 2.07 -10.85 11.91
N GLU A 88 1.60 -10.35 13.06
CA GLU A 88 1.24 -11.14 14.23
C GLU A 88 0.19 -10.35 15.06
N PRO A 89 -0.52 -11.00 16.00
CA PRO A 89 -1.48 -10.31 16.86
C PRO A 89 -0.85 -9.10 17.55
N LEU A 90 -1.50 -7.94 17.51
CA LEU A 90 -0.99 -6.68 18.04
C LEU A 90 -2.13 -5.94 18.73
N GLU A 91 -1.87 -5.38 19.92
CA GLU A 91 -2.81 -4.55 20.66
C GLU A 91 -2.34 -3.08 20.71
N PRO A 92 -3.22 -2.09 20.94
CA PRO A 92 -2.81 -0.68 21.01
C PRO A 92 -1.69 -0.40 22.02
N GLY A 93 -1.67 -1.10 23.17
CA GLY A 93 -0.63 -0.98 24.19
C GLY A 93 0.76 -1.50 23.78
N ASP A 94 0.84 -2.28 22.71
CA ASP A 94 2.11 -2.74 22.15
C ASP A 94 2.84 -1.62 21.38
N LEU A 95 2.09 -0.63 20.90
CA LEU A 95 2.68 0.53 20.24
C LEU A 95 3.40 1.42 21.29
N PRO A 96 4.56 2.00 20.93
CA PRO A 96 5.22 3.03 21.74
C PRO A 96 4.26 4.11 22.21
N SER A 97 4.41 4.64 23.43
CA SER A 97 3.64 5.82 23.88
C SER A 97 3.98 7.02 22.98
N LEU A 98 2.99 7.53 22.24
CA LEU A 98 3.21 8.42 21.10
C LEU A 98 3.30 9.90 21.49
N LEU A 99 4.10 10.64 20.73
CA LEU A 99 4.09 12.10 20.72
C LEU A 99 3.11 12.68 19.68
N ALA A 100 2.62 11.89 18.71
CA ALA A 100 1.43 12.18 17.88
C ALA A 100 0.89 10.92 17.15
N PRO A 101 -0.42 10.58 17.24
CA PRO A 101 -1.01 9.43 16.53
C PRO A 101 -0.80 9.40 15.01
N GLU A 102 -0.74 10.57 14.36
CA GLU A 102 -0.56 10.70 12.90
C GLU A 102 0.78 10.16 12.38
N GLN A 103 1.78 9.98 13.26
CA GLN A 103 3.08 9.40 12.88
C GLN A 103 3.01 7.89 12.67
N VAL A 104 1.93 7.24 13.07
CA VAL A 104 1.78 5.78 12.96
C VAL A 104 0.57 5.44 12.11
N THR A 105 0.79 4.61 11.11
CA THR A 105 -0.26 4.02 10.29
C THR A 105 -0.16 2.50 10.44
N LEU A 106 -1.25 1.85 10.81
CA LEU A 106 -1.32 0.41 10.96
C LEU A 106 -2.04 -0.20 9.76
N ILE A 107 -1.45 -1.25 9.18
CA ILE A 107 -2.08 -2.01 8.11
C ILE A 107 -2.17 -3.50 8.45
N ASN A 108 -3.36 -4.06 8.24
CA ASN A 108 -3.53 -5.51 8.07
C ASN A 108 -3.00 -5.94 6.70
N LEU A 109 -2.63 -7.20 6.60
CA LEU A 109 -2.40 -7.87 5.33
C LEU A 109 -3.55 -8.82 5.05
N TRP A 110 -4.13 -8.70 3.87
CA TRP A 110 -5.08 -9.68 3.37
C TRP A 110 -4.46 -10.39 2.17
N LEU A 111 -4.46 -11.71 2.23
CA LEU A 111 -4.11 -12.61 1.15
C LEU A 111 -5.27 -13.61 1.03
N SER A 112 -5.64 -13.97 -0.19
CA SER A 112 -6.67 -14.99 -0.36
C SER A 112 -6.26 -16.29 0.30
N PRO A 113 -7.15 -16.96 1.04
CA PRO A 113 -6.88 -18.26 1.66
C PRO A 113 -6.35 -19.32 0.68
N PHE A 114 -6.66 -19.17 -0.61
CA PHE A 114 -6.09 -19.97 -1.69
C PHE A 114 -4.56 -19.90 -1.78
N TRP A 115 -3.99 -18.70 -1.59
CA TRP A 115 -2.54 -18.46 -1.61
C TRP A 115 -1.89 -18.64 -0.24
N GLY A 116 -2.70 -18.60 0.82
CA GLY A 116 -2.32 -18.81 2.21
C GLY A 116 -3.05 -17.86 3.15
N ASN A 117 -2.83 -18.03 4.45
CA ASN A 117 -3.49 -17.21 5.46
C ASN A 117 -2.53 -16.20 6.06
N MET A 118 -3.03 -14.99 6.28
CA MET A 118 -2.35 -13.94 7.02
C MET A 118 -3.06 -13.67 8.34
N PRO A 119 -2.32 -13.32 9.40
CA PRO A 119 -2.95 -12.87 10.62
C PRO A 119 -3.70 -11.57 10.36
N THR A 120 -4.87 -11.46 10.98
CA THR A 120 -5.69 -10.25 10.95
C THR A 120 -5.86 -9.75 12.37
N VAL A 121 -5.62 -8.45 12.57
CA VAL A 121 -5.91 -7.81 13.85
C VAL A 121 -7.20 -6.99 13.76
N PRO A 122 -8.00 -6.91 14.84
CA PRO A 122 -9.09 -5.95 14.91
C PRO A 122 -8.53 -4.53 14.88
N LEU A 123 -8.78 -3.79 13.80
CA LEU A 123 -8.31 -2.42 13.60
C LEU A 123 -9.20 -1.37 14.30
N SER A 124 -10.39 -1.76 14.76
CA SER A 124 -11.34 -0.86 15.44
C SER A 124 -10.75 -0.27 16.73
N SER A 125 -10.06 -1.07 17.54
CA SER A 125 -9.42 -0.63 18.79
C SER A 125 -8.34 0.42 18.54
N PHE A 126 -7.52 0.23 17.51
CA PHE A 126 -6.53 1.23 17.10
C PHE A 126 -7.20 2.51 16.55
N ARG A 127 -8.27 2.37 15.79
CA ARG A 127 -9.01 3.53 15.28
C ARG A 127 -9.59 4.39 16.41
N GLU A 128 -10.08 3.76 17.48
CA GLU A 128 -10.60 4.45 18.67
C GLU A 128 -9.51 5.25 19.40
N GLU A 129 -8.26 4.79 19.35
CA GLU A 129 -7.07 5.49 19.84
C GLU A 129 -6.55 6.57 18.86
N GLY A 130 -7.25 6.80 17.76
CA GLY A 130 -6.94 7.85 16.78
C GLY A 130 -5.91 7.46 15.71
N PHE A 131 -5.56 6.18 15.58
CA PHE A 131 -4.64 5.71 14.55
C PHE A 131 -5.30 5.67 13.17
N ALA A 132 -4.50 5.96 12.14
CA ALA A 132 -4.86 5.62 10.77
C ALA A 132 -4.73 4.11 10.57
N THR A 133 -5.84 3.44 10.26
CA THR A 133 -5.88 1.99 10.09
C THR A 133 -6.38 1.58 8.71
N GLY A 134 -5.73 0.60 8.10
CA GLY A 134 -6.11 0.13 6.76
C GLY A 134 -5.79 -1.34 6.54
N THR A 135 -6.11 -1.83 5.34
CA THR A 135 -5.75 -3.18 4.91
C THR A 135 -5.07 -3.12 3.56
N LEU A 136 -3.87 -3.71 3.46
CA LEU A 136 -3.27 -4.01 2.16
C LEU A 136 -3.85 -5.34 1.67
N ILE A 137 -4.50 -5.30 0.51
CA ILE A 137 -5.08 -6.46 -0.16
C ILE A 137 -4.09 -6.88 -1.25
N ALA A 138 -3.43 -8.01 -1.04
CA ALA A 138 -2.57 -8.63 -2.03
C ALA A 138 -3.43 -9.17 -3.18
N LEU A 139 -3.33 -8.55 -4.37
CA LEU A 139 -4.08 -8.99 -5.54
C LEU A 139 -3.32 -10.13 -6.21
N THR A 140 -4.01 -11.26 -6.34
CA THR A 140 -3.48 -12.49 -6.90
C THR A 140 -4.48 -13.08 -7.90
N PRO A 141 -4.02 -13.70 -9.02
CA PRO A 141 -4.89 -14.44 -9.92
C PRO A 141 -5.55 -15.60 -9.19
N GLN A 142 -6.87 -15.72 -9.28
CA GLN A 142 -7.66 -16.78 -8.66
C GLN A 142 -9.08 -16.79 -9.25
N LEU A 143 -9.77 -17.93 -9.16
CA LEU A 143 -11.14 -18.07 -9.63
C LEU A 143 -12.06 -18.52 -8.47
N PRO A 144 -13.25 -17.92 -8.32
CA PRO A 144 -13.75 -16.72 -9.01
C PRO A 144 -13.15 -15.41 -8.44
N VAL A 145 -12.67 -14.53 -9.32
CA VAL A 145 -12.00 -13.26 -8.96
C VAL A 145 -12.90 -12.36 -8.10
N GLN A 146 -14.16 -12.16 -8.53
CA GLN A 146 -15.07 -11.19 -7.90
C GLN A 146 -15.44 -11.60 -6.48
N GLU A 147 -15.75 -12.88 -6.23
CA GLU A 147 -16.14 -13.34 -4.89
C GLU A 147 -14.97 -13.20 -3.90
N SER A 148 -13.76 -13.56 -4.32
CA SER A 148 -12.60 -13.43 -3.46
C SER A 148 -12.21 -11.98 -3.21
N MET A 149 -12.33 -11.10 -4.21
CA MET A 149 -12.16 -9.66 -4.04
C MET A 149 -13.20 -9.08 -3.07
N ASN A 150 -14.47 -9.52 -3.18
CA ASN A 150 -15.54 -9.11 -2.27
C ASN A 150 -15.22 -9.53 -0.84
N ALA A 151 -14.81 -10.78 -0.65
CA ALA A 151 -14.42 -11.31 0.66
C ALA A 151 -13.27 -10.49 1.27
N ALA A 152 -12.27 -10.11 0.48
CA ALA A 152 -11.17 -9.26 0.92
C ALA A 152 -11.61 -7.89 1.43
N LEU A 153 -12.46 -7.21 0.65
CA LEU A 153 -12.93 -5.86 0.98
C LEU A 153 -13.91 -5.88 2.16
N LEU A 154 -14.77 -6.90 2.25
CA LEU A 154 -15.65 -7.10 3.40
C LEU A 154 -14.83 -7.37 4.67
N ALA A 155 -13.83 -8.26 4.61
CA ALA A 155 -12.95 -8.53 5.75
C ALA A 155 -12.18 -7.26 6.19
N ALA A 156 -11.70 -6.44 5.24
CA ALA A 156 -11.08 -5.16 5.55
C ALA A 156 -12.05 -4.23 6.30
N ARG A 157 -13.29 -4.08 5.80
CA ARG A 157 -14.33 -3.26 6.43
C ARG A 157 -14.69 -3.75 7.83
N GLU A 158 -14.90 -5.05 7.98
CA GLU A 158 -15.27 -5.71 9.25
C GLU A 158 -14.15 -5.60 10.30
N SER A 159 -12.89 -5.63 9.87
CA SER A 159 -11.76 -5.39 10.78
C SER A 159 -11.71 -3.94 11.30
N GLY A 160 -12.41 -2.99 10.66
CA GLY A 160 -12.42 -1.58 11.03
C GLY A 160 -11.49 -0.69 10.19
N ALA A 161 -10.99 -1.18 9.06
CA ALA A 161 -10.14 -0.41 8.15
C ALA A 161 -10.82 0.88 7.66
N GLN A 162 -10.08 1.99 7.67
CA GLN A 162 -10.50 3.28 7.13
C GLN A 162 -10.11 3.45 5.65
N PHE A 163 -9.12 2.68 5.19
CA PHE A 163 -8.63 2.68 3.83
C PHE A 163 -8.14 1.29 3.40
N VAL A 164 -8.00 1.10 2.10
CA VAL A 164 -7.41 -0.09 1.49
C VAL A 164 -6.27 0.27 0.54
N VAL A 165 -5.28 -0.61 0.46
CA VAL A 165 -4.23 -0.54 -0.57
C VAL A 165 -4.33 -1.81 -1.40
N LEU A 166 -4.78 -1.68 -2.65
CA LEU A 166 -4.85 -2.78 -3.59
C LEU A 166 -3.49 -2.94 -4.26
N ALA A 167 -2.82 -4.06 -4.04
CA ALA A 167 -1.43 -4.23 -4.45
C ALA A 167 -1.21 -5.58 -5.15
N PRO A 168 -0.94 -5.61 -6.47
CA PRO A 168 -0.69 -6.86 -7.18
C PRO A 168 0.60 -7.53 -6.72
N LEU A 169 0.56 -8.86 -6.59
CA LEU A 169 1.74 -9.65 -6.27
C LEU A 169 2.57 -9.95 -7.52
N SER A 170 3.89 -9.83 -7.35
CA SER A 170 4.89 -10.42 -8.23
C SER A 170 5.08 -11.88 -7.88
N LEU A 171 4.33 -12.75 -8.57
CA LEU A 171 4.38 -14.20 -8.38
C LEU A 171 5.50 -14.83 -9.20
N THR A 172 6.29 -15.70 -8.56
CA THR A 172 7.31 -16.50 -9.26
C THR A 172 6.66 -17.66 -10.02
N GLY A 173 7.41 -18.29 -10.94
CA GLY A 173 6.96 -19.53 -11.58
C GLY A 173 6.67 -20.64 -10.57
N GLU A 174 7.49 -20.73 -9.52
CA GLU A 174 7.29 -21.68 -8.41
C GLU A 174 5.99 -21.41 -7.65
N ASP A 175 5.69 -20.15 -7.30
CA ASP A 175 4.44 -19.79 -6.65
C ASP A 175 3.22 -20.21 -7.47
N LYS A 176 3.27 -19.96 -8.79
CA LYS A 176 2.21 -20.31 -9.73
C LYS A 176 2.02 -21.82 -9.84
N HIS A 177 3.11 -22.58 -9.94
CA HIS A 177 3.06 -24.05 -9.98
C HIS A 177 2.48 -24.63 -8.70
N LEU A 178 2.96 -24.18 -7.53
CA LEU A 178 2.44 -24.63 -6.24
C LEU A 178 0.94 -24.35 -6.10
N ALA A 179 0.50 -23.17 -6.54
CA ALA A 179 -0.91 -22.81 -6.54
C ALA A 179 -1.75 -23.65 -7.49
N TYR A 180 -1.26 -23.92 -8.71
CA TYR A 180 -1.95 -24.77 -9.69
C TYR A 180 -2.08 -26.20 -9.18
N GLU A 181 -0.99 -26.80 -8.72
CA GLU A 181 -0.94 -28.15 -8.15
C GLU A 181 -1.87 -28.29 -6.94
N ALA A 182 -1.86 -27.33 -6.03
CA ALA A 182 -2.73 -27.35 -4.85
C ALA A 182 -4.22 -27.25 -5.20
N ALA A 183 -4.56 -26.60 -6.31
CA ALA A 183 -5.93 -26.32 -6.72
C ALA A 183 -6.56 -27.44 -7.55
N PHE A 184 -5.80 -27.97 -8.51
CA PHE A 184 -6.32 -28.86 -9.54
C PHE A 184 -5.57 -30.18 -9.68
N GLY A 185 -4.38 -30.31 -9.07
CA GLY A 185 -3.59 -31.55 -9.09
C GLY A 185 -3.49 -32.17 -10.49
N GLU A 186 -3.72 -33.48 -10.57
CA GLU A 186 -3.68 -34.23 -11.84
C GLU A 186 -4.88 -33.97 -12.76
N ASP A 187 -6.03 -33.52 -12.22
CA ASP A 187 -7.24 -33.28 -13.00
C ASP A 187 -7.11 -32.04 -13.92
N GLY A 188 -6.24 -31.09 -13.54
CA GLY A 188 -5.92 -29.89 -14.32
C GLY A 188 -7.09 -28.91 -14.48
N ASN A 189 -6.77 -27.71 -14.97
CA ASN A 189 -7.77 -26.72 -15.36
C ASN A 189 -7.20 -25.75 -16.39
N ASP A 190 -7.52 -25.96 -17.66
CA ASP A 190 -6.99 -25.15 -18.78
C ASP A 190 -7.22 -23.65 -18.56
N VAL A 191 -8.38 -23.25 -18.05
CA VAL A 191 -8.72 -21.83 -17.82
C VAL A 191 -7.81 -21.22 -16.75
N PHE A 192 -7.53 -21.95 -15.68
CA PHE A 192 -6.67 -21.48 -14.61
C PHE A 192 -5.19 -21.55 -15.00
N GLU A 193 -4.80 -22.55 -15.79
CA GLU A 193 -3.47 -22.65 -16.38
C GLU A 193 -3.19 -21.45 -17.29
N ASP A 194 -4.13 -21.12 -18.17
CA ASP A 194 -4.08 -19.94 -19.03
C ASP A 194 -3.95 -18.65 -18.23
N LEU A 195 -4.72 -18.52 -17.13
CA LEU A 195 -4.66 -17.36 -16.24
C LEU A 195 -3.28 -17.21 -15.58
N LEU A 196 -2.68 -18.30 -15.11
CA LEU A 196 -1.41 -18.26 -14.37
C LEU A 196 -0.19 -18.14 -15.28
N PHE A 197 -0.16 -18.86 -16.39
CA PHE A 197 1.05 -19.09 -17.19
C PHE A 197 1.02 -18.44 -18.57
N HIS A 198 -0.16 -18.24 -19.17
CA HIS A 198 -0.27 -17.77 -20.55
C HIS A 198 -0.80 -16.34 -20.69
N SER A 199 -1.40 -15.78 -19.65
CA SER A 199 -1.87 -14.39 -19.60
C SER A 199 -0.72 -13.40 -19.37
N ASP A 200 -0.82 -12.20 -19.97
CA ASP A 200 0.12 -11.11 -19.68
C ASP A 200 -0.03 -10.67 -18.21
N PRO A 201 1.04 -10.73 -17.40
CA PRO A 201 0.99 -10.31 -16.00
C PRO A 201 0.53 -8.85 -15.78
N VAL A 202 0.81 -7.96 -16.74
CA VAL A 202 0.39 -6.55 -16.68
C VAL A 202 -1.13 -6.45 -16.82
N ASP A 203 -1.71 -7.17 -17.76
CA ASP A 203 -3.16 -7.19 -17.98
C ASP A 203 -3.88 -7.84 -16.80
N VAL A 204 -3.36 -8.96 -16.27
CA VAL A 204 -3.91 -9.59 -15.06
C VAL A 204 -3.88 -8.62 -13.88
N ALA A 205 -2.75 -7.95 -13.63
CA ALA A 205 -2.64 -6.98 -12.55
C ALA A 205 -3.60 -5.79 -12.73
N LYS A 206 -3.73 -5.27 -13.96
CA LYS A 206 -4.69 -4.21 -14.29
C LYS A 206 -6.12 -4.66 -14.01
N THR A 207 -6.54 -5.81 -14.51
CA THR A 207 -7.89 -6.35 -14.31
C THR A 207 -8.21 -6.51 -12.82
N LEU A 208 -7.30 -7.09 -12.04
CA LEU A 208 -7.50 -7.24 -10.59
C LEU A 208 -7.60 -5.88 -9.88
N GLU A 209 -6.74 -4.93 -10.22
CA GLU A 209 -6.72 -3.60 -9.59
C GLU A 209 -7.98 -2.81 -9.93
N VAL A 210 -8.45 -2.87 -11.18
CA VAL A 210 -9.68 -2.23 -11.67
C VAL A 210 -10.91 -2.80 -10.96
N HIS A 211 -11.07 -4.13 -10.93
CA HIS A 211 -12.20 -4.76 -10.24
C HIS A 211 -12.19 -4.43 -8.75
N GLY A 212 -11.04 -4.52 -8.10
CA GLY A 212 -10.90 -4.15 -6.70
C GLY A 212 -11.24 -2.67 -6.45
N SER A 213 -10.82 -1.77 -7.35
CA SER A 213 -11.14 -0.33 -7.24
C SER A 213 -12.64 -0.07 -7.33
N SER A 214 -13.32 -0.70 -8.29
CA SER A 214 -14.76 -0.57 -8.48
C SER A 214 -15.52 -1.05 -7.24
N MET A 215 -15.16 -2.21 -6.71
CA MET A 215 -15.83 -2.79 -5.55
C MET A 215 -15.52 -2.00 -4.27
N ALA A 216 -14.29 -1.52 -4.10
CA ALA A 216 -13.92 -0.66 -2.98
C ALA A 216 -14.77 0.63 -2.99
N TYR A 217 -14.97 1.23 -4.17
CA TYR A 217 -15.82 2.40 -4.36
C TYR A 217 -17.28 2.12 -3.96
N GLU A 218 -17.87 1.01 -4.42
CA GLU A 218 -19.25 0.60 -4.07
C GLU A 218 -19.41 0.37 -2.56
N LEU A 219 -18.37 -0.16 -1.90
CA LEU A 219 -18.35 -0.40 -0.45
C LEU A 219 -17.99 0.85 0.37
N GLY A 220 -17.70 1.99 -0.27
CA GLY A 220 -17.30 3.23 0.40
C GLY A 220 -15.90 3.19 1.04
N LEU A 221 -15.07 2.20 0.67
CA LEU A 221 -13.70 2.06 1.14
C LEU A 221 -12.78 2.98 0.35
N ARG A 222 -12.00 3.81 1.07
CA ARG A 222 -11.06 4.74 0.43
C ARG A 222 -9.81 4.00 0.00
N GLU A 223 -9.43 4.16 -1.25
CA GLU A 223 -8.14 3.66 -1.74
C GLU A 223 -7.01 4.65 -1.46
N GLY A 224 -5.84 4.11 -1.14
CA GLY A 224 -4.62 4.87 -0.92
C GLY A 224 -4.16 4.85 0.53
N LEU A 225 -3.08 5.56 0.80
CA LEU A 225 -2.36 5.48 2.07
C LEU A 225 -2.26 6.86 2.72
N PRO A 226 -2.94 7.11 3.87
CA PRO A 226 -3.08 8.45 4.44
C PRO A 226 -1.88 8.91 5.28
N GLY A 227 -0.96 8.01 5.61
CA GLY A 227 0.18 8.28 6.49
C GLY A 227 1.27 7.23 6.29
N PRO A 228 2.42 7.34 6.99
CA PRO A 228 2.62 8.13 8.20
C PRO A 228 3.17 9.54 7.97
N SER A 229 2.85 10.45 8.90
CA SER A 229 3.49 11.75 8.99
C SER A 229 4.90 11.67 9.57
N THR A 230 5.69 12.71 9.35
CA THR A 230 7.01 12.92 9.97
C THR A 230 7.10 14.35 10.48
N ALA A 231 8.09 14.66 11.31
CA ALA A 231 8.32 16.04 11.76
C ALA A 231 8.60 17.05 10.62
N LEU A 232 8.91 16.58 9.40
CA LEU A 232 9.15 17.42 8.22
C LEU A 232 8.03 17.35 7.17
N CYS A 233 7.03 16.50 7.34
CA CYS A 233 5.99 16.31 6.34
C CYS A 233 4.71 15.78 6.99
N LYS A 234 3.65 16.58 6.92
CA LYS A 234 2.32 16.27 7.48
C LYS A 234 1.69 15.04 6.81
N ALA A 235 0.72 14.42 7.49
CA ALA A 235 -0.05 13.30 6.94
C ALA A 235 -0.78 13.70 5.64
N SER A 236 -1.38 14.90 5.60
CA SER A 236 -2.03 15.47 4.41
C SER A 236 -1.12 15.50 3.17
N CYS A 237 0.11 15.98 3.34
CA CYS A 237 1.14 16.03 2.30
C CYS A 237 1.51 14.62 1.79
N PHE A 238 1.69 13.66 2.71
CA PHE A 238 1.98 12.28 2.33
C PHE A 238 0.80 11.62 1.60
N ALA A 239 -0.42 11.77 2.12
CA ALA A 239 -1.64 11.22 1.52
C ALA A 239 -1.89 11.77 0.10
N ALA A 240 -1.70 13.07 -0.09
CA ALA A 240 -1.82 13.72 -1.38
C ALA A 240 -0.77 13.21 -2.38
N ALA A 241 0.49 13.04 -1.94
CA ALA A 241 1.51 12.43 -2.79
C ALA A 241 1.18 10.96 -3.14
N CYS A 242 0.72 10.16 -2.18
CA CYS A 242 0.33 8.77 -2.41
C CYS A 242 -0.82 8.66 -3.42
N SER A 243 -1.82 9.56 -3.36
CA SER A 243 -2.92 9.56 -4.34
C SER A 243 -2.43 9.93 -5.74
N LEU A 244 -1.50 10.87 -5.89
CA LEU A 244 -0.86 11.16 -7.18
C LEU A 244 -0.06 9.98 -7.73
N LEU A 245 0.68 9.27 -6.88
CA LEU A 245 1.45 8.10 -7.27
C LEU A 245 0.56 6.92 -7.69
N LEU A 246 -0.50 6.64 -6.93
CA LEU A 246 -1.51 5.64 -7.29
C LEU A 246 -2.09 5.94 -8.68
N TRP A 247 -2.45 7.20 -8.93
CA TRP A 247 -2.97 7.60 -10.23
C TRP A 247 -1.93 7.62 -11.34
N ALA A 248 -0.68 7.91 -11.03
CA ALA A 248 0.41 7.77 -12.00
C ALA A 248 0.47 6.35 -12.55
N ARG A 249 0.39 5.35 -11.65
CA ARG A 249 0.34 3.95 -12.01
C ARG A 249 -0.89 3.60 -12.84
N ARG A 250 -2.09 4.04 -12.41
CA ARG A 250 -3.34 3.76 -13.14
C ARG A 250 -3.34 4.34 -14.54
N LEU A 251 -2.79 5.54 -14.71
CA LEU A 251 -2.61 6.15 -16.03
C LEU A 251 -1.65 5.34 -16.91
N ASP A 252 -0.57 4.82 -16.34
CA ASP A 252 0.34 3.97 -17.09
C ASP A 252 -0.32 2.65 -17.55
N LEU A 253 -1.26 2.12 -16.77
CA LEU A 253 -2.05 0.94 -17.13
C LEU A 253 -3.17 1.25 -18.15
N LEU A 254 -3.68 2.48 -18.17
CA LEU A 254 -4.71 2.91 -19.12
C LEU A 254 -4.13 3.26 -20.48
N ASP A 255 -3.08 4.08 -20.50
CA ASP A 255 -2.58 4.74 -21.71
C ASP A 255 -1.16 4.23 -22.10
N GLY A 256 -0.65 3.19 -21.42
CA GLY A 256 0.75 2.76 -21.53
C GLY A 256 1.71 3.73 -20.85
N VAL A 257 3.02 3.64 -21.11
CA VAL A 257 4.00 4.57 -20.53
C VAL A 257 3.83 5.95 -21.16
N ALA A 258 2.96 6.77 -20.56
CA ALA A 258 2.58 8.09 -21.05
C ALA A 258 3.26 9.21 -20.25
N SER A 259 3.31 10.41 -20.85
CA SER A 259 3.88 11.60 -20.18
C SER A 259 3.13 11.97 -18.91
N GLN A 260 1.85 11.61 -18.78
CA GLN A 260 1.01 11.99 -17.63
C GLN A 260 1.38 11.27 -16.35
N GLY A 261 1.54 9.95 -16.37
CA GLY A 261 1.95 9.19 -15.18
C GLY A 261 3.31 9.67 -14.66
N TRP A 262 4.28 9.86 -15.57
CA TRP A 262 5.57 10.46 -15.24
C TRP A 262 5.46 11.85 -14.59
N ARG A 263 4.60 12.73 -15.11
CA ARG A 263 4.36 14.08 -14.54
C ARG A 263 3.83 13.99 -13.11
N LEU A 264 2.87 13.09 -12.86
CA LEU A 264 2.32 12.88 -11.52
C LEU A 264 3.37 12.36 -10.53
N ARG A 265 4.24 11.42 -10.94
CA ARG A 265 5.35 10.95 -10.07
C ARG A 265 6.31 12.06 -9.70
N ARG A 266 6.69 12.91 -10.66
CA ARG A 266 7.57 14.06 -10.40
C ARG A 266 6.94 15.04 -9.40
N ALA A 267 5.66 15.35 -9.58
CA ALA A 267 4.92 16.24 -8.70
C ALA A 267 4.79 15.66 -7.28
N ALA A 268 4.47 14.38 -7.16
CA ALA A 268 4.39 13.69 -5.88
C ALA A 268 5.74 13.70 -5.13
N GLN A 269 6.85 13.42 -5.83
CA GLN A 269 8.19 13.49 -5.23
C GLN A 269 8.54 14.90 -4.77
N ALA A 270 8.26 15.92 -5.60
CA ALA A 270 8.51 17.31 -5.23
C ALA A 270 7.66 17.75 -4.04
N LEU A 271 6.39 17.32 -3.97
CA LEU A 271 5.51 17.57 -2.84
C LEU A 271 6.08 16.96 -1.55
N LEU A 272 6.48 15.67 -1.59
CA LEU A 272 7.09 14.98 -0.46
C LEU A 272 8.39 15.64 0.04
N VAL A 273 9.21 16.15 -0.89
CA VAL A 273 10.44 16.88 -0.56
C VAL A 273 10.13 18.26 0.03
N SER A 274 9.07 18.93 -0.44
CA SER A 274 8.68 20.24 0.08
C SER A 274 8.19 20.17 1.52
N GLY A 275 7.53 19.07 1.90
CA GLY A 275 6.89 18.89 3.20
C GLY A 275 5.69 19.82 3.48
N ARG A 276 5.33 20.68 2.53
CA ARG A 276 4.25 21.67 2.67
C ARG A 276 2.90 21.00 2.56
N ASP A 277 1.91 21.58 3.25
CA ASP A 277 0.55 21.09 3.16
C ASP A 277 -0.04 21.41 1.77
N PRO A 278 -0.46 20.41 0.99
CA PRO A 278 -1.05 20.62 -0.33
C PRO A 278 -2.35 21.43 -0.28
N PHE A 279 -3.12 21.34 0.81
CA PHE A 279 -4.39 22.06 0.93
C PHE A 279 -4.16 23.55 1.20
N GLU A 280 -3.20 23.89 2.07
CA GLU A 280 -2.76 25.28 2.26
C GLU A 280 -2.21 25.86 0.94
N LEU A 281 -1.38 25.09 0.22
CA LEU A 281 -0.87 25.49 -1.10
C LEU A 281 -1.99 25.71 -2.13
N MET A 282 -3.09 24.96 -2.06
CA MET A 282 -4.24 25.12 -2.95
C MET A 282 -5.06 26.36 -2.63
N GLU A 283 -5.29 26.63 -1.33
CA GLU A 283 -6.02 27.80 -0.85
C GLU A 283 -5.30 29.11 -1.19
N GLU A 284 -3.97 29.10 -1.09
CA GLU A 284 -3.12 30.25 -1.43
C GLU A 284 -2.80 30.35 -2.94
N ASP A 285 -3.32 29.43 -3.77
CA ASP A 285 -3.02 29.37 -5.21
C ASP A 285 -1.50 29.24 -5.51
N ASN A 286 -0.81 28.51 -4.63
CA ASN A 286 0.64 28.33 -4.60
C ASN A 286 1.09 26.93 -5.04
N LEU A 287 0.18 26.04 -5.42
CA LEU A 287 0.53 24.68 -5.82
C LEU A 287 1.50 24.65 -7.02
N ARG A 288 1.32 25.57 -7.98
CA ARG A 288 2.24 25.83 -9.11
C ARG A 288 3.69 26.15 -8.71
N LEU A 289 3.94 26.55 -7.46
CA LEU A 289 5.29 26.84 -6.97
C LEU A 289 6.07 25.56 -6.63
N VAL A 290 5.37 24.43 -6.46
CA VAL A 290 6.00 23.12 -6.26
C VAL A 290 6.45 22.58 -7.62
N PRO A 291 7.74 22.23 -7.79
CA PRO A 291 8.23 21.68 -9.05
C PRO A 291 7.40 20.48 -9.54
N GLY A 292 7.03 20.47 -10.82
CA GLY A 292 6.22 19.40 -11.41
C GLY A 292 4.70 19.63 -11.38
N PHE A 293 4.22 20.64 -10.65
CA PHE A 293 2.83 21.11 -10.76
C PHE A 293 2.69 22.11 -11.90
N ASP A 294 2.70 21.60 -13.12
CA ASP A 294 2.26 22.36 -14.29
C ASP A 294 0.72 22.44 -14.34
N GLY A 295 0.16 23.21 -15.27
CA GLY A 295 -1.28 23.50 -15.31
C GLY A 295 -2.18 22.26 -15.40
N TRP A 296 -1.73 21.17 -16.05
CA TRP A 296 -2.54 19.95 -16.09
C TRP A 296 -2.43 19.17 -14.78
N VAL A 297 -1.22 19.03 -14.23
CA VAL A 297 -1.00 18.33 -12.96
C VAL A 297 -1.71 19.03 -11.82
N GLU A 298 -1.69 20.36 -11.79
CA GLU A 298 -2.44 21.15 -10.82
C GLU A 298 -3.95 20.90 -10.93
N ALA A 299 -4.51 21.00 -12.14
CA ALA A 299 -5.94 20.73 -12.35
C ALA A 299 -6.32 19.29 -11.94
N PHE A 300 -5.49 18.31 -12.29
CA PHE A 300 -5.69 16.91 -11.91
C PHE A 300 -5.61 16.72 -10.39
N ALA A 301 -4.60 17.29 -9.73
CA ALA A 301 -4.44 17.18 -8.28
C ALA A 301 -5.62 17.79 -7.52
N ARG A 302 -6.06 19.00 -7.94
CA ARG A 302 -7.21 19.67 -7.33
C ARG A 302 -8.48 18.82 -7.45
N SER A 303 -8.78 18.30 -8.65
CA SER A 303 -9.97 17.46 -8.89
C SER A 303 -9.88 16.06 -8.25
N LEU A 304 -8.68 15.49 -8.16
CA LEU A 304 -8.42 14.23 -7.46
C LEU A 304 -8.68 14.37 -5.95
N TRP A 305 -8.15 15.42 -5.32
CA TRP A 305 -8.24 15.58 -3.87
C TRP A 305 -9.61 16.08 -3.41
N SER A 306 -10.32 16.87 -4.22
CA SER A 306 -11.74 17.16 -4.01
C SER A 306 -12.65 15.99 -4.36
N ARG A 307 -12.15 15.01 -5.14
CA ARG A 307 -12.90 13.90 -5.76
C ARG A 307 -13.97 14.36 -6.75
N GLU A 308 -13.85 15.57 -7.27
CA GLU A 308 -14.86 16.20 -8.12
C GLU A 308 -14.20 17.04 -9.22
N GLY A 309 -14.81 17.03 -10.41
CA GLY A 309 -14.40 17.85 -11.55
C GLY A 309 -13.34 17.20 -12.46
N GLU A 310 -12.96 17.96 -13.49
CA GLU A 310 -11.99 17.53 -14.50
C GLU A 310 -10.55 17.92 -14.13
N PRO A 311 -9.54 17.16 -14.60
CA PRO A 311 -9.63 15.96 -15.44
C PRO A 311 -9.83 14.63 -14.69
N PHE A 312 -9.91 14.63 -13.35
CA PHE A 312 -10.03 13.39 -12.57
C PHE A 312 -11.31 12.60 -12.87
N ALA A 313 -12.46 13.25 -12.94
CA ALA A 313 -13.75 12.57 -13.11
C ALA A 313 -13.81 11.73 -14.40
N SER A 314 -13.37 12.28 -15.53
CA SER A 314 -13.33 11.53 -16.80
C SER A 314 -12.35 10.35 -16.76
N LEU A 315 -11.18 10.51 -16.12
CA LEU A 315 -10.20 9.44 -15.95
C LEU A 315 -10.69 8.35 -14.99
N TRP A 316 -11.45 8.72 -13.97
CA TRP A 316 -12.11 7.77 -13.07
C TRP A 316 -13.16 6.93 -13.78
N LEU A 317 -14.01 7.54 -14.61
CA LEU A 317 -14.96 6.80 -15.43
C LEU A 317 -14.25 5.83 -16.38
N ARG A 318 -13.21 6.29 -17.09
CA ARG A 318 -12.39 5.43 -17.96
C ARG A 318 -11.76 4.26 -17.19
N TRP A 319 -11.26 4.49 -15.99
CA TRP A 319 -10.71 3.44 -15.13
C TRP A 319 -11.77 2.39 -14.80
N LEU A 320 -12.97 2.81 -14.40
CA LEU A 320 -14.05 1.89 -14.04
C LEU A 320 -14.70 1.20 -15.25
N GLU A 321 -14.72 1.82 -16.43
CA GLU A 321 -15.21 1.20 -17.66
C GLU A 321 -14.40 -0.04 -18.05
N THR A 322 -13.12 -0.10 -17.68
CA THR A 322 -12.31 -1.32 -17.89
C THR A 322 -12.69 -2.50 -17.00
N ALA A 323 -13.59 -2.29 -16.02
CA ALA A 323 -14.10 -3.35 -15.15
C ALA A 323 -15.30 -4.11 -15.75
N ARG A 324 -15.87 -3.61 -16.84
CA ARG A 324 -17.09 -4.11 -17.48
C ARG A 324 -16.77 -4.94 -18.72
#